data_AF-A0A3C0P077-F1
#
_entry.id   AF-A0A3C0P077-F1
#
_cell.length_a   1.000
_cell.length_b   1.000
_cell.length_c   1.000
_cell.angle_alpha   90.00
_cell.angle_beta   90.00
_cell.angle_gamma   90.00
#
_symmetry.space_group_name_H-M   'P 1'
#
loop_
_entity.id
_entity.type
_entity.pdbx_description
1 polymer ?
#
loop_
_entity_poly.entity_id
_entity_poly.type
_entity_poly.pdbx_seq_one_letter_code
_entity_poly.pdbx_strand_id
1 'polypeptide(L)'
;GREKDVSPPYMYSMIAVSVFGWVLGTFLGATAGEVLPAGLTGAMGIMLYGMFIAIVVPAAKKSRKILIVSAIAIALSCLFHYVLTFVTSGFAVIICALAASLAGAILFPVDDDEENA
;
A
#
# COMPACT_ATOMS: atom_id res chain seq x y z
N GLY A 1 14.51 -22.80 -22.42
CA GLY A 1 14.64 -23.22 -21.01
C GLY A 1 13.30 -23.75 -20.57
N ARG A 2 13.24 -24.98 -20.04
CA ARG A 2 11.96 -25.57 -19.63
C ARG A 2 11.48 -24.91 -18.36
N GLU A 3 10.34 -24.23 -18.43
CA GLU A 3 9.52 -23.87 -17.28
C GLU A 3 9.26 -25.15 -16.49
N LYS A 4 9.79 -25.21 -15.27
CA LYS A 4 9.48 -26.27 -14.32
C LYS A 4 8.20 -25.83 -13.65
N ASP A 5 7.09 -26.50 -13.97
CA ASP A 5 5.84 -26.38 -13.24
C ASP A 5 6.13 -26.41 -11.73
N VAL A 6 5.79 -25.32 -11.05
CA VAL A 6 5.99 -25.18 -9.62
C VAL A 6 5.06 -26.19 -8.97
N SER A 7 5.62 -27.29 -8.44
CA SER A 7 4.81 -28.34 -7.84
C SER A 7 3.92 -27.74 -6.73
N PRO A 8 2.60 -27.95 -6.74
CA PRO A 8 1.69 -27.48 -5.69
C PRO A 8 2.23 -27.67 -4.26
N PRO A 9 2.80 -28.83 -3.86
CA PRO A 9 3.37 -29.00 -2.52
C PRO A 9 4.54 -28.06 -2.17
N TYR A 10 5.31 -27.59 -3.16
CA TYR A 10 6.37 -26.60 -2.94
C TYR A 10 5.81 -25.21 -2.64
N MET A 11 4.75 -24.79 -3.32
CA MET A 11 4.07 -23.53 -3.00
C MET A 11 3.41 -23.58 -1.63
N TYR A 12 2.77 -24.70 -1.26
CA TYR A 12 2.15 -24.85 0.06
C TYR A 12 3.16 -24.75 1.19
N SER A 13 4.34 -25.34 1.08
CA SER A 13 5.37 -25.23 2.11
C SER A 13 5.97 -23.82 2.18
N MET A 14 6.19 -23.14 1.04
CA MET A 14 6.59 -21.73 1.01
C MET A 14 5.58 -20.83 1.72
N ILE A 15 4.30 -20.99 1.41
CA ILE A 15 3.22 -20.22 2.04
C ILE A 15 3.15 -20.55 3.53
N ALA A 16 3.18 -21.82 3.91
CA ALA A 16 3.11 -22.24 5.30
C ALA A 16 4.26 -21.65 6.14
N VAL A 17 5.51 -21.72 5.65
CA VAL A 17 6.66 -21.13 6.35
C VAL A 17 6.55 -19.61 6.43
N SER A 18 6.09 -18.95 5.36
CA SER A 18 5.91 -17.49 5.33
C SER A 18 4.83 -17.02 6.30
N VAL A 19 3.67 -17.70 6.31
CA VAL A 19 2.56 -17.42 7.22
C VAL A 19 2.96 -17.71 8.65
N PHE A 20 3.64 -18.83 8.91
CA PHE A 20 4.10 -19.18 10.25
C PHE A 20 5.11 -18.16 10.77
N GLY A 21 6.09 -17.76 9.95
CA GLY A 21 7.03 -16.70 10.27
C GLY A 21 6.35 -15.35 10.51
N TRP A 22 5.33 -15.00 9.72
CA TRP A 22 4.57 -13.76 9.88
C TRP A 22 3.71 -13.75 11.15
N VAL A 23 3.03 -14.86 11.45
CA VAL A 23 2.22 -15.01 12.67
C VAL A 23 3.10 -14.96 13.91
N LEU A 24 4.21 -15.71 13.91
CA LEU A 24 5.17 -15.67 15.02
C LEU A 24 5.80 -14.27 15.17
N GLY A 25 6.21 -13.65 14.06
CA GLY A 25 6.75 -12.29 14.07
C GLY A 25 5.76 -11.27 14.62
N THR A 26 4.48 -11.39 14.27
CA THR A 26 3.40 -10.54 14.81
C THR A 26 3.18 -10.79 16.29
N PHE A 27 3.18 -12.05 16.74
CA PHE A 27 3.03 -12.40 18.15
C PHE A 27 4.21 -11.88 19.00
N LEU A 28 5.44 -12.07 18.53
CA LEU A 28 6.64 -11.52 19.18
C LEU A 28 6.64 -10.00 19.14
N GLY A 29 6.23 -9.39 18.02
CA GLY A 29 6.15 -7.94 17.88
C GLY A 29 5.10 -7.32 18.79
N ALA A 30 3.96 -7.97 18.98
CA ALA A 30 2.90 -7.52 19.89
C ALA A 30 3.34 -7.57 21.35
N THR A 31 3.98 -8.67 21.77
CA THR A 31 4.51 -8.82 23.13
C THR A 31 5.69 -7.88 23.41
N ALA A 32 6.60 -7.70 22.43
CA ALA A 32 7.64 -6.69 22.51
C ALA A 32 7.08 -5.25 22.52
N GLY A 33 5.96 -5.03 21.81
CA GLY A 33 5.18 -3.79 21.76
C GLY A 33 4.77 -3.26 23.13
N GLU A 34 4.37 -4.15 24.04
CA GLU A 34 3.96 -3.78 25.40
C GLU A 34 5.14 -3.39 26.31
N VAL A 35 6.35 -3.84 25.98
CA VAL A 35 7.58 -3.53 26.74
C VAL A 35 8.20 -2.20 26.28
N LEU A 36 7.77 -1.66 25.14
CA LEU A 36 8.34 -0.47 24.53
C LEU A 36 7.84 0.83 25.21
N PRO A 37 8.74 1.76 25.59
CA PRO A 37 8.36 3.04 26.18
C PRO A 37 7.64 3.93 25.15
N ALA A 38 6.71 4.78 25.63
CA ALA A 38 5.81 5.58 24.79
C ALA A 38 6.50 6.40 23.67
N GLY A 39 7.74 6.86 23.90
CA GLY A 39 8.52 7.59 22.90
C GLY A 39 8.89 6.76 21.66
N LEU A 40 9.13 5.45 21.83
CA LEU A 40 9.52 4.57 20.73
C LEU A 40 8.31 4.06 19.94
N THR A 41 7.18 3.82 20.62
CA THR A 41 5.90 3.50 19.96
C THR A 41 5.44 4.64 19.04
N GLY A 42 5.64 5.90 19.44
CA GLY A 42 5.41 7.06 18.57
C GLY A 42 6.30 7.07 17.32
N ALA A 43 7.58 6.70 17.46
CA ALA A 43 8.50 6.60 16.33
C ALA A 43 8.15 5.47 15.36
N MET A 44 7.62 4.34 15.86
CA MET A 44 7.16 3.22 15.02
C MET A 44 6.01 3.65 14.09
N GLY A 45 5.09 4.49 14.55
CA GLY A 45 4.05 5.06 13.69
C GLY A 45 4.64 5.87 12.54
N ILE A 46 5.59 6.77 12.85
CA ILE A 46 6.27 7.61 11.85
C ILE A 46 7.06 6.73 10.85
N MET A 47 7.69 5.66 11.32
CA MET A 47 8.42 4.70 10.48
C MET A 47 7.51 4.03 9.45
N LEU A 48 6.30 3.63 9.84
CA LEU A 48 5.32 3.03 8.91
C LEU A 48 4.89 4.03 7.83
N TYR A 49 4.65 5.30 8.19
CA TYR A 49 4.41 6.35 7.19
C TYR A 49 5.61 6.50 6.24
N GLY A 50 6.83 6.45 6.76
CA GLY A 50 8.06 6.46 5.96
C GLY A 50 8.14 5.31 4.95
N MET A 51 7.76 4.09 5.34
CA MET A 51 7.71 2.92 4.46
C MET A 51 6.75 3.14 3.29
N PHE A 52 5.53 3.62 3.55
CA PHE A 52 4.55 3.90 2.48
C PHE A 52 5.08 4.96 1.52
N ILE A 53 5.67 6.04 2.03
CA ILE A 53 6.26 7.09 1.20
C ILE A 53 7.41 6.53 0.36
N ALA A 54 8.29 5.72 0.95
CA ALA A 54 9.42 5.12 0.25
C ALA A 54 9.00 4.16 -0.88
N ILE A 55 7.82 3.53 -0.78
CA ILE A 55 7.26 2.67 -1.85
C ILE A 55 6.55 3.51 -2.93
N VAL A 56 5.76 4.51 -2.53
CA VAL A 56 4.96 5.31 -3.46
C VAL A 56 5.81 6.28 -4.28
N VAL A 57 6.79 6.94 -3.67
CA VAL A 57 7.65 7.93 -4.33
C VAL A 57 8.42 7.39 -5.55
N PRO A 58 9.12 6.23 -5.50
CA PRO A 58 9.82 5.71 -6.66
C PRO A 58 8.86 5.27 -7.77
N ALA A 59 7.71 4.67 -7.43
CA ALA A 59 6.68 4.33 -8.41
C ALA A 59 6.14 5.59 -9.10
N ALA A 60 5.88 6.65 -8.34
CA ALA A 60 5.42 7.93 -8.87
C ALA A 60 6.48 8.63 -9.74
N LYS A 61 7.77 8.48 -9.42
CA LYS A 61 8.87 9.04 -10.23
C LYS A 61 9.07 8.34 -11.57
N LYS A 62 8.70 7.05 -11.69
CA LYS A 62 8.91 6.29 -12.92
C LYS A 62 7.96 6.71 -14.05
N SER A 63 6.75 7.18 -13.72
CA SER A 63 5.76 7.59 -14.72
C SER A 63 5.03 8.87 -14.34
N ARG A 64 5.11 9.90 -15.20
CA ARG A 64 4.36 11.17 -15.01
C ARG A 64 2.85 10.96 -14.81
N LYS A 65 2.29 9.93 -15.45
CA LYS A 65 0.89 9.51 -15.31
C LYS A 65 0.55 9.21 -13.83
N ILE A 66 1.37 8.41 -13.16
CA ILE A 66 1.20 8.01 -11.75
C ILE A 66 1.34 9.22 -10.82
N LEU A 67 2.28 10.12 -11.11
CA LEU A 67 2.46 11.37 -10.37
C LEU A 67 1.20 12.26 -10.43
N ILE A 68 0.60 12.40 -11.62
CA ILE A 68 -0.62 13.21 -11.82
C ILE A 68 -1.81 12.58 -11.09
N VAL A 69 -2.01 11.27 -11.21
CA VAL A 69 -3.10 10.57 -10.52
C VAL A 69 -2.94 10.66 -9.00
N SER A 70 -1.71 10.53 -8.49
CA SER A 70 -1.43 10.69 -7.05
C SER A 70 -1.69 12.11 -6.56
N ALA A 71 -1.31 13.14 -7.34
CA ALA A 71 -1.61 14.54 -7.01
C ALA A 71 -3.12 14.84 -7.01
N ILE A 72 -3.86 14.30 -7.99
CA ILE A 72 -5.32 14.39 -8.03
C ILE A 72 -5.95 13.69 -6.82
N ALA A 73 -5.45 12.52 -6.43
CA ALA A 73 -5.91 11.80 -5.25
C ALA A 73 -5.71 12.61 -3.97
N ILE A 74 -4.54 13.26 -3.82
CA ILE A 74 -4.24 14.13 -2.68
C ILE A 74 -5.20 15.34 -2.66
N ALA A 75 -5.38 16.00 -3.81
CA ALA A 75 -6.28 17.16 -3.92
C ALA A 75 -7.74 16.78 -3.61
N LEU A 76 -8.22 15.66 -4.14
CA LEU A 76 -9.54 15.11 -3.84
C LEU A 76 -9.67 14.75 -2.35
N SER A 77 -8.65 14.11 -1.77
CA SER A 77 -8.67 13.74 -0.35
C SER A 77 -8.75 14.97 0.56
N CYS A 78 -8.00 16.03 0.26
CA CYS A 78 -8.11 17.30 0.98
C CYS A 78 -9.49 17.94 0.82
N LEU A 79 -10.07 17.91 -0.39
CA LEU A 79 -11.37 18.50 -0.66
C LEU A 79 -12.51 17.74 0.04
N PHE A 80 -12.48 16.40 -0.01
CA PHE A 80 -13.45 15.56 0.70
C PHE A 80 -13.32 15.67 2.22
N HIS A 81 -12.11 15.77 2.75
CA HIS A 81 -11.89 15.97 4.18
C HIS A 81 -12.51 17.29 4.69
N TYR A 82 -12.50 18.35 3.88
CA TYR A 82 -13.02 19.66 4.26
C TYR A 82 -14.53 19.83 4.02
N VAL A 83 -15.09 19.13 3.03
CA VAL A 83 -16.50 19.30 2.59
C VAL A 83 -17.44 18.24 3.16
N LEU A 84 -16.96 17.02 3.45
CA LEU A 84 -17.77 15.89 3.93
C LEU A 84 -17.43 15.52 5.39
N THR A 85 -17.77 16.41 6.32
CA THR A 85 -17.62 16.19 7.78
C THR A 85 -18.58 15.15 8.37
N PHE A 86 -19.50 14.60 7.57
CA PHE A 86 -20.51 13.64 8.01
C PHE A 86 -20.04 12.17 7.95
N VAL A 87 -18.87 11.90 7.37
CA VAL A 87 -18.32 10.55 7.18
C VAL A 87 -17.05 10.39 8.02
N THR A 88 -16.96 9.27 8.75
CA THR A 88 -15.73 8.87 9.47
C THR A 88 -14.50 9.01 8.58
N SER A 89 -13.48 9.72 9.08
CA SER A 89 -12.25 10.06 8.34
C SER A 89 -11.63 8.89 7.56
N GLY A 90 -11.72 7.65 8.05
CA GLY A 90 -11.23 6.47 7.36
C GLY A 90 -12.02 6.12 6.09
N PHE A 91 -13.35 6.18 6.14
CA PHE A 91 -14.20 5.90 4.98
C PHE A 91 -14.05 6.96 3.89
N ALA A 92 -13.86 8.23 4.26
CA ALA A 92 -13.59 9.30 3.30
C ALA A 92 -12.31 9.04 2.49
N VAL A 93 -11.24 8.56 3.13
CA VAL A 93 -9.98 8.21 2.45
C VAL A 93 -10.18 7.03 1.49
N ILE A 94 -10.93 6.00 1.89
CA ILE A 94 -11.23 4.84 1.04
C ILE A 94 -12.01 5.28 -0.21
N ILE A 95 -13.06 6.09 -0.05
CA ILE A 95 -13.89 6.57 -1.17
C ILE A 95 -13.09 7.48 -2.10
N CYS A 96 -12.24 8.37 -1.56
CA CYS A 96 -11.34 9.18 -2.36
C CYS A 96 -10.35 8.34 -3.16
N ALA A 97 -9.75 7.32 -2.54
CA ALA A 97 -8.83 6.42 -3.24
C ALA A 97 -9.54 5.71 -4.41
N LEU A 98 -10.75 5.19 -4.19
CA LEU A 98 -11.56 4.57 -5.24
C LEU A 98 -11.87 5.56 -6.37
N ALA A 99 -12.34 6.76 -6.04
CA ALA A 99 -12.65 7.80 -7.04
C ALA A 99 -11.42 8.23 -7.83
N ALA A 100 -10.28 8.41 -7.16
CA ALA A 100 -9.02 8.80 -7.80
C ALA A 100 -8.44 7.67 -8.68
N SER A 101 -8.53 6.40 -8.24
CA SER A 101 -8.14 5.26 -9.05
C SER A 101 -9.01 5.09 -10.29
N LEU A 102 -10.33 5.28 -10.16
CA LEU A 102 -11.26 5.26 -11.29
C LEU A 102 -10.98 6.41 -12.27
N ALA A 103 -10.81 7.62 -11.75
CA ALA A 103 -10.44 8.78 -12.57
C ALA A 103 -9.09 8.58 -13.27
N GLY A 104 -8.11 8.01 -12.57
CA GLY A 104 -6.79 7.70 -13.13
C GLY A 104 -6.85 6.64 -14.23
N ALA A 105 -7.65 5.59 -14.05
CA ALA A 105 -7.84 4.54 -15.05
C ALA A 105 -8.54 5.04 -16.31
N ILE A 106 -9.51 5.96 -16.18
CA ILE A 106 -10.22 6.55 -17.33
C ILE A 106 -9.33 7.59 -18.05
N LEU A 107 -8.57 8.39 -17.30
CA LEU A 107 -7.72 9.46 -17.87
C LEU A 107 -6.44 8.90 -18.50
N PHE A 108 -5.88 7.84 -17.95
CA PHE A 108 -4.69 7.15 -18.43
C PHE A 108 -4.98 5.65 -18.54
N PRO A 109 -5.73 5.22 -19.57
CA PRO A 109 -5.76 3.80 -19.91
C PRO A 109 -4.32 3.31 -20.09
N VAL A 110 -4.01 2.17 -19.48
CA VAL A 110 -2.75 1.47 -19.73
C VAL A 110 -2.83 0.98 -21.16
N ASP A 111 -2.08 1.61 -22.06
CA ASP A 111 -1.79 1.03 -23.37
C ASP A 111 -0.89 -0.19 -23.10
N ASP A 112 -1.36 -1.38 -23.50
CA ASP A 112 -0.73 -2.69 -23.25
C ASP A 112 0.71 -2.86 -23.81
N ASP A 113 1.28 -1.83 -24.43
CA ASP A 113 2.58 -1.86 -25.09
C ASP A 113 3.79 -1.74 -24.13
N GLU A 114 3.61 -1.32 -22.87
CA GLU A 114 4.70 -1.15 -21.90
C GLU A 114 4.98 -2.39 -21.01
N GLU A 115 4.19 -3.46 -21.09
CA GLU A 115 4.42 -4.70 -20.33
C GLU A 115 5.43 -5.65 -21.01
N ASN A 116 5.82 -5.37 -22.27
CA ASN A 116 6.76 -6.18 -23.05
C ASN A 116 8.04 -5.40 -23.48
N ALA A 117 8.74 -4.76 -22.54
CA ALA A 117 10.08 -4.20 -22.78
C ALA A 117 11.06 -4.42 -21.62
#